data_AF-G0PFC2-F1
#
_entry.id   AF-G0PFC2-F1
#
_cell.length_a   1.000
_cell.length_b   1.000
_cell.length_c   1.000
_cell.angle_alpha   90.00
_cell.angle_beta   90.00
_cell.angle_gamma   90.00
#
_symmetry.space_group_name_H-M   'P 1'
#
loop_
_entity.id
_entity.type
_entity.pdbx_description
1 polymer ?
#
loop_
_entity_poly.entity_id
_entity_poly.type
_entity_poly.pdbx_seq_one_letter_code
_entity_poly.pdbx_strand_id
1 'polypeptide(L)'
;MTFLTIQFVYRASLLSKSRQKFTKFFDGYKLILWLVYTLFISIIWGSAISILSSDDVTDAYLRNVVRVNYGVEISSIHYYPVLAYNGEGPEKTVRWNSVIFLSIVTIVMTIHYSIMMICGFYMYRRTKMNLKNSSSAYEKLQKQFFQALIYQTIAPTFVFHFPVFVVLFAPFFDLKFSFNSSFVVYGFSAYPLVDSLIVLNVVTEYKYAYARFMRQLIKQVIEVMGEDTPAEVTRTNAVISQG
;
A
#
# COMPACT_ATOMS: atom_id res chain seq x y z
N MET A 1 1.28 -6.32 -0.60
CA MET A 1 1.25 -6.47 -2.07
C MET A 1 0.22 -7.49 -2.55
N THR A 2 0.20 -8.72 -2.03
CA THR A 2 -0.75 -9.76 -2.45
C THR A 2 -2.22 -9.33 -2.41
N PHE A 3 -2.65 -8.67 -1.34
CA PHE A 3 -4.01 -8.10 -1.25
C PHE A 3 -4.31 -7.07 -2.36
N LEU A 4 -3.39 -6.16 -2.67
CA LEU A 4 -3.57 -5.19 -3.77
C LEU A 4 -3.71 -5.92 -5.11
N THR A 5 -2.87 -6.93 -5.36
CA THR A 5 -2.97 -7.75 -6.58
C THR A 5 -4.34 -8.45 -6.69
N ILE A 6 -4.85 -9.01 -5.60
CA ILE A 6 -6.19 -9.61 -5.57
C ILE A 6 -7.26 -8.55 -5.87
N GLN A 7 -7.13 -7.34 -5.32
CA GLN A 7 -8.05 -6.23 -5.63
C GLN A 7 -8.00 -5.83 -7.12
N PHE A 8 -6.82 -5.79 -7.75
CA PHE A 8 -6.69 -5.56 -9.20
C PHE A 8 -7.40 -6.65 -10.01
N VAL A 9 -7.18 -7.92 -9.68
CA VAL A 9 -7.80 -9.06 -10.36
C VAL A 9 -9.32 -9.03 -10.17
N TYR A 10 -9.80 -8.73 -8.97
CA TYR A 10 -11.22 -8.60 -8.66
C TYR A 10 -11.87 -7.49 -9.49
N ARG A 11 -11.26 -6.31 -9.53
CA ARG A 11 -11.81 -5.18 -10.30
C ARG A 11 -11.79 -5.45 -11.79
N ALA A 12 -10.71 -6.02 -12.33
CA ALA A 12 -10.63 -6.45 -13.72
C ALA A 12 -11.74 -7.47 -14.05
N SER A 13 -12.02 -8.39 -13.13
CA SER A 13 -13.09 -9.39 -13.24
C SER A 13 -14.49 -8.75 -13.28
N LEU A 14 -14.74 -7.70 -12.48
CA LEU A 14 -16.02 -6.97 -12.49
C LEU A 14 -16.25 -6.19 -13.79
N LEU A 15 -15.20 -5.66 -14.41
CA LEU A 15 -15.28 -4.92 -15.67
C LEU A 15 -15.29 -5.84 -16.91
N SER A 16 -15.01 -7.13 -16.73
CA SER A 16 -14.98 -8.11 -17.81
C SER A 16 -16.35 -8.37 -18.42
N LYS A 17 -16.38 -8.64 -19.73
CA LYS A 17 -17.59 -9.09 -20.44
C LYS A 17 -18.12 -10.40 -19.87
N SER A 18 -17.23 -11.26 -19.38
CA SER A 18 -17.56 -12.52 -18.71
C SER A 18 -17.70 -12.36 -17.20
N ARG A 19 -18.16 -11.19 -16.72
CA ARG A 19 -18.33 -10.86 -15.29
C ARG A 19 -18.91 -12.03 -14.51
N GLN A 20 -20.05 -12.56 -14.95
CA GLN A 20 -20.79 -13.61 -14.26
C GLN A 20 -20.01 -14.93 -14.08
N LYS A 21 -18.96 -15.17 -14.89
CA LYS A 21 -18.06 -16.31 -14.73
C LYS A 21 -16.95 -16.02 -13.72
N PHE A 22 -16.34 -14.83 -13.79
CA PHE A 22 -15.22 -14.47 -12.93
C PHE A 22 -15.65 -14.03 -11.53
N THR A 23 -16.80 -13.37 -11.37
CA THR A 23 -17.32 -12.97 -10.05
C THR A 23 -17.65 -14.17 -9.18
N LYS A 24 -17.98 -15.33 -9.78
CA LYS A 24 -18.17 -16.58 -9.05
C LYS A 24 -16.91 -17.04 -8.32
N PHE A 25 -15.71 -16.60 -8.69
CA PHE A 25 -14.47 -16.89 -7.93
C PHE A 25 -14.27 -15.97 -6.74
N PHE A 26 -15.03 -14.88 -6.66
CA PHE A 26 -14.96 -13.88 -5.60
C PHE A 26 -16.26 -13.82 -4.79
N ASP A 27 -17.03 -14.90 -4.81
CA ASP A 27 -18.35 -14.96 -4.17
C ASP A 27 -18.46 -16.19 -3.27
N GLY A 28 -19.17 -16.02 -2.16
CA GLY A 28 -19.39 -17.02 -1.12
C GLY A 28 -18.09 -17.67 -0.59
N TYR A 29 -18.12 -18.99 -0.43
CA TYR A 29 -17.02 -19.77 0.16
C TYR A 29 -15.71 -19.72 -0.64
N LYS A 30 -15.73 -19.33 -1.92
CA LYS A 30 -14.54 -19.31 -2.77
C LYS A 30 -13.57 -18.18 -2.42
N LEU A 31 -14.00 -17.22 -1.61
CA LEU A 31 -13.10 -16.24 -0.99
C LEU A 31 -11.99 -16.92 -0.17
N ILE A 32 -12.24 -18.12 0.36
CA ILE A 32 -11.23 -18.93 1.05
C ILE A 32 -10.03 -19.23 0.14
N LEU A 33 -10.24 -19.42 -1.18
CA LEU A 33 -9.12 -19.67 -2.12
C LEU A 33 -8.14 -18.49 -2.16
N TRP A 34 -8.64 -17.26 -2.11
CA TRP A 34 -7.81 -16.06 -2.10
C TRP A 34 -7.09 -15.84 -0.76
N LEU A 35 -7.73 -16.25 0.34
CA LEU A 35 -7.09 -16.29 1.66
C LEU A 35 -5.96 -17.32 1.69
N VAL A 36 -6.20 -18.53 1.20
CA VAL A 36 -5.19 -19.58 1.08
C VAL A 36 -4.03 -19.14 0.19
N TYR A 37 -4.31 -18.50 -0.95
CA TYR A 37 -3.27 -17.91 -1.79
C TYR A 37 -2.43 -16.86 -1.04
N THR A 38 -3.08 -15.99 -0.26
CA THR A 38 -2.38 -14.96 0.52
C THR A 38 -1.50 -15.59 1.61
N LEU A 39 -2.00 -16.61 2.30
CA LEU A 39 -1.24 -17.36 3.29
C LEU A 39 -0.05 -18.08 2.65
N PHE A 40 -0.23 -18.69 1.49
CA PHE A 40 0.83 -19.36 0.75
C PHE A 40 1.97 -18.41 0.39
N ILE A 41 1.66 -17.23 -0.16
CA ILE A 41 2.68 -16.20 -0.44
C ILE A 41 3.36 -15.72 0.86
N SER A 42 2.61 -15.61 1.95
CA SER A 42 3.16 -15.22 3.26
C SER A 42 4.13 -16.27 3.81
N ILE A 43 3.84 -17.57 3.60
CA ILE A 43 4.74 -18.67 3.97
C ILE A 43 6.03 -18.62 3.14
N ILE A 44 5.94 -18.39 1.82
CA ILE A 44 7.14 -18.24 0.97
C ILE A 44 8.01 -17.08 1.47
N TRP A 45 7.39 -15.97 1.87
CA TRP A 45 8.14 -14.82 2.36
C TRP A 45 8.77 -15.10 3.73
N GLY A 46 8.04 -15.74 4.64
CA GLY A 46 8.55 -16.17 5.94
C GLY A 46 9.69 -17.18 5.82
N SER A 47 9.58 -18.15 4.90
CA SER A 47 10.65 -19.13 4.67
C SER A 47 11.87 -18.49 4.02
N ALA A 48 11.70 -17.52 3.12
CA ALA A 48 12.81 -16.75 2.55
C ALA A 48 13.58 -16.01 3.65
N ILE A 49 12.89 -15.43 4.64
CA ILE A 49 13.53 -14.79 5.79
C ILE A 49 14.35 -15.80 6.59
N SER A 50 13.86 -17.02 6.80
CA SER A 50 14.60 -18.05 7.53
C SER A 50 15.91 -18.48 6.85
N ILE A 51 16.11 -18.20 5.56
CA ILE A 51 17.37 -18.43 4.83
C ILE A 51 18.45 -17.44 5.27
N LEU A 52 18.07 -16.27 5.81
CA LEU A 52 19.00 -15.30 6.36
C LEU A 52 19.59 -15.86 7.66
N SER A 53 20.75 -16.51 7.54
CA SER A 53 21.52 -16.97 8.69
C SER A 53 22.15 -15.76 9.38
N SER A 54 22.02 -15.69 10.71
CA SER A 54 22.92 -14.89 11.55
C SER A 54 24.11 -15.77 11.92
N ASP A 55 25.30 -15.20 11.79
CA ASP A 55 26.60 -15.78 12.11
C ASP A 55 27.36 -14.76 12.95
N ASP A 56 28.32 -15.21 13.76
CA ASP A 56 29.03 -14.35 14.72
C ASP A 56 29.64 -13.10 14.08
N VAL A 57 30.06 -13.19 12.81
CA VAL A 57 30.60 -12.09 12.01
C VAL A 57 29.54 -11.02 11.72
N THR A 58 28.35 -11.45 11.31
CA THR A 58 27.21 -10.57 11.04
C THR A 58 26.70 -9.93 12.33
N ASP A 59 26.62 -10.71 13.40
CA ASP A 59 26.23 -10.25 14.72
C ASP A 59 27.20 -9.17 15.23
N ALA A 60 28.51 -9.39 15.09
CA ALA A 60 29.52 -8.42 15.49
C ALA A 60 29.44 -7.13 14.67
N TYR A 61 29.30 -7.26 13.34
CA TYR A 61 29.16 -6.10 12.44
C TYR A 61 27.89 -5.29 12.77
N LEU A 62 26.73 -5.95 12.84
CA LEU A 62 25.47 -5.28 13.11
C LEU A 62 25.39 -4.74 14.54
N ARG A 63 25.98 -5.43 15.53
CA ARG A 63 26.06 -4.92 16.90
C ARG A 63 26.74 -3.56 16.94
N ASN A 64 27.83 -3.39 16.19
CA ASN A 64 28.53 -2.12 16.11
C ASN A 64 27.67 -1.05 15.40
N VAL A 65 27.13 -1.38 14.22
CA VAL A 65 26.31 -0.45 13.44
C VAL A 65 25.06 0.00 14.21
N VAL A 66 24.33 -0.91 14.84
CA VAL A 66 23.11 -0.61 15.60
C VAL A 66 23.45 0.24 16.83
N ARG A 67 24.52 -0.10 17.55
CA ARG A 67 24.93 0.66 18.74
C ARG A 67 25.34 2.09 18.38
N VAL A 68 26.06 2.29 17.28
CA VAL A 68 26.50 3.61 16.82
C VAL A 68 25.33 4.46 16.31
N ASN A 69 24.41 3.88 15.54
CA ASN A 69 23.34 4.66 14.90
C ASN A 69 22.08 4.83 15.77
N TYR A 70 21.77 3.87 16.64
CA TYR A 70 20.53 3.86 17.43
C TYR A 70 20.76 3.86 18.95
N GLY A 71 21.99 3.61 19.41
CA GLY A 71 22.29 3.54 20.85
C GLY A 71 21.67 2.32 21.57
N VAL A 72 21.17 1.34 20.81
CA VAL A 72 20.48 0.15 21.35
C VAL A 72 21.37 -1.09 21.24
N GLU A 73 21.25 -2.01 22.19
CA GLU A 73 21.93 -3.30 22.11
C GLU A 73 21.20 -4.27 21.19
N ILE A 74 21.91 -4.90 20.26
CA ILE A 74 21.30 -5.79 19.26
C ILE A 74 20.61 -7.02 19.87
N SER A 75 21.01 -7.45 21.07
CA SER A 75 20.38 -8.56 21.82
C SER A 75 18.95 -8.25 22.28
N SER A 76 18.57 -6.96 22.30
CA SER A 76 17.23 -6.50 22.70
C SER A 76 16.24 -6.37 21.53
N ILE A 77 16.70 -6.59 20.29
CA ILE A 77 15.89 -6.40 19.08
C ILE A 77 16.01 -7.60 18.12
N HIS A 78 14.90 -7.97 17.50
CA HIS A 78 14.94 -8.90 16.37
C HIS A 78 15.40 -8.16 15.11
N TYR A 79 16.36 -8.73 14.39
CA TYR A 79 16.90 -8.17 13.16
C TYR A 79 17.09 -9.25 12.11
N TYR A 80 17.07 -8.84 10.84
CA TYR A 80 17.30 -9.72 9.69
C TYR A 80 18.52 -9.23 8.94
N PRO A 81 19.66 -9.93 9.03
CA PRO A 81 20.89 -9.46 8.41
C PRO A 81 20.88 -9.74 6.91
N VAL A 82 20.83 -8.69 6.10
CA VAL A 82 21.08 -8.77 4.66
C VAL A 82 22.44 -8.15 4.39
N LEU A 83 23.43 -8.98 4.06
CA LEU A 83 24.80 -8.57 3.74
C LEU A 83 25.16 -9.07 2.34
N ALA A 84 25.85 -8.26 1.55
CA ALA A 84 26.30 -8.68 0.22
C ALA A 84 27.47 -9.66 0.26
N TYR A 85 28.37 -9.51 1.23
CA TYR A 85 29.64 -10.25 1.31
C TYR A 85 29.93 -10.79 2.71
N ASN A 86 30.69 -11.88 2.80
CA ASN A 86 31.10 -12.49 4.08
C ASN A 86 32.40 -11.91 4.67
N GLY A 87 32.95 -10.83 4.10
CA GLY A 87 34.19 -10.20 4.56
C GLY A 87 34.64 -9.04 3.66
N GLU A 88 35.77 -8.42 4.00
CA GLU A 88 36.38 -7.32 3.26
C GLU A 88 37.72 -7.73 2.63
N GLY A 89 38.11 -7.10 1.51
CA GLY A 89 39.42 -7.33 0.87
C GLY A 89 39.52 -8.63 0.06
N PRO A 90 40.66 -9.35 0.08
CA PRO A 90 40.90 -10.52 -0.78
C PRO A 90 40.06 -11.76 -0.42
N GLU A 91 39.47 -11.82 0.79
CA GLU A 91 38.54 -12.89 1.21
C GLU A 91 37.06 -12.57 0.93
N LYS A 92 36.80 -11.50 0.18
CA LYS A 92 35.45 -11.06 -0.20
C LYS A 92 34.75 -12.13 -1.03
N THR A 93 33.86 -12.87 -0.40
CA THR A 93 32.98 -13.85 -1.05
C THR A 93 31.53 -13.39 -0.98
N VAL A 94 30.79 -13.62 -2.06
CA VAL A 94 29.36 -13.29 -2.13
C VAL A 94 28.58 -14.15 -1.16
N ARG A 95 27.71 -13.53 -0.37
CA ARG A 95 26.84 -14.25 0.57
C ARG A 95 25.62 -14.80 -0.16
N TRP A 96 25.72 -16.04 -0.63
CA TRP A 96 24.68 -16.71 -1.41
C TRP A 96 23.31 -16.75 -0.73
N ASN A 97 23.25 -16.84 0.61
CA ASN A 97 21.97 -16.80 1.33
C ASN A 97 21.22 -15.48 1.14
N SER A 98 21.94 -14.35 1.14
CA SER A 98 21.35 -13.03 0.85
C SER A 98 20.95 -12.91 -0.61
N VAL A 99 21.75 -13.46 -1.54
CA VAL A 99 21.40 -13.50 -2.97
C VAL A 99 20.11 -14.30 -3.19
N ILE A 100 19.99 -15.50 -2.62
CA ILE A 100 18.80 -16.35 -2.73
C ILE A 100 17.58 -15.64 -2.15
N PHE A 101 17.70 -15.05 -0.95
CA PHE A 101 16.62 -14.26 -0.35
C PHE A 101 16.16 -13.13 -1.28
N LEU A 102 17.09 -12.28 -1.76
CA LEU A 102 16.77 -11.16 -2.65
C LEU A 102 16.18 -11.63 -3.98
N SER A 103 16.65 -12.77 -4.50
CA SER A 103 16.12 -13.39 -5.72
C SER A 103 14.65 -13.79 -5.54
N ILE A 104 14.33 -14.49 -4.46
CA ILE A 104 12.95 -14.91 -4.15
C ILE A 104 12.04 -13.69 -4.01
N VAL A 105 12.44 -12.70 -3.22
CA VAL A 105 11.66 -11.46 -3.02
C VAL A 105 11.43 -10.72 -4.34
N THR A 106 12.47 -10.60 -5.17
CA THR A 106 12.39 -9.90 -6.46
C THR A 106 11.47 -10.63 -7.44
N ILE A 107 11.56 -11.96 -7.53
CA ILE A 107 10.69 -12.78 -8.40
C ILE A 107 9.23 -12.65 -7.95
N VAL A 108 8.96 -12.82 -6.66
CA VAL A 108 7.60 -12.72 -6.10
C VAL A 108 7.02 -11.33 -6.37
N MET A 109 7.78 -10.26 -6.12
CA MET A 109 7.33 -8.89 -6.38
C MET A 109 7.07 -8.67 -7.88
N THR A 110 7.97 -9.14 -8.76
CA THR A 110 7.84 -9.01 -10.21
C THR A 110 6.56 -9.68 -10.73
N ILE A 111 6.23 -10.87 -10.22
CA ILE A 111 4.98 -11.57 -10.58
C ILE A 111 3.76 -10.74 -10.17
N HIS A 112 3.72 -10.23 -8.93
CA HIS A 112 2.59 -9.42 -8.45
C HIS A 112 2.43 -8.12 -9.26
N TYR A 113 3.53 -7.40 -9.53
CA TYR A 113 3.48 -6.19 -10.35
C TYR A 113 3.05 -6.48 -11.79
N SER A 114 3.50 -7.58 -12.38
CA SER A 114 3.09 -8.01 -13.72
C SER A 114 1.59 -8.29 -13.80
N ILE A 115 1.04 -9.01 -12.81
CA ILE A 115 -0.41 -9.26 -12.73
C ILE A 115 -1.17 -7.94 -12.60
N MET A 116 -0.75 -7.05 -11.69
CA MET A 116 -1.40 -5.73 -11.51
C MET A 116 -1.34 -4.90 -12.78
N MET A 117 -0.21 -4.92 -13.50
CA MET A 117 -0.03 -4.20 -14.76
C MET A 117 -0.93 -4.74 -15.87
N ILE A 118 -1.03 -6.07 -16.03
CA ILE A 118 -1.92 -6.71 -17.01
C ILE A 118 -3.38 -6.37 -16.70
N CYS A 119 -3.80 -6.53 -15.44
CA CYS A 119 -5.14 -6.17 -15.00
C CYS A 119 -5.43 -4.68 -15.22
N GLY A 120 -4.49 -3.80 -14.87
CA GLY A 120 -4.62 -2.36 -15.05
C GLY A 120 -4.75 -1.97 -16.51
N PHE A 121 -3.93 -2.54 -17.39
CA PHE A 121 -4.01 -2.30 -18.82
C PHE A 121 -5.33 -2.79 -19.42
N TYR A 122 -5.80 -3.97 -19.00
CA TYR A 122 -7.11 -4.50 -19.38
C TYR A 122 -8.24 -3.54 -19.01
N MET A 123 -8.26 -3.08 -17.76
CA MET A 123 -9.27 -2.15 -17.24
C MET A 123 -9.24 -0.79 -17.93
N TYR A 124 -8.03 -0.27 -18.22
CA TYR A 124 -7.85 0.97 -18.96
C TYR A 124 -8.44 0.87 -20.38
N ARG A 125 -8.09 -0.20 -21.12
CA ARG A 125 -8.66 -0.45 -22.46
C ARG A 125 -10.17 -0.57 -22.42
N ARG A 126 -10.71 -1.34 -21.47
CA ARG A 126 -12.16 -1.55 -21.33
C ARG A 126 -12.90 -0.23 -21.07
N THR A 127 -12.36 0.58 -20.17
CA THR A 127 -12.89 1.91 -19.85
C THR A 127 -12.88 2.82 -21.07
N LYS A 128 -11.78 2.85 -21.83
CA LYS A 128 -11.66 3.67 -23.04
C LYS A 128 -12.65 3.24 -24.14
N MET A 129 -12.89 1.94 -24.30
CA MET A 129 -13.79 1.42 -25.33
C MET A 129 -15.29 1.57 -25.00
N ASN A 130 -15.69 1.51 -23.72
CA ASN A 130 -17.10 1.64 -23.32
C ASN A 130 -17.56 3.10 -23.17
N LEU A 131 -16.68 4.11 -23.23
CA LEU A 131 -17.07 5.53 -23.18
C LEU A 131 -18.08 5.93 -24.26
N LYS A 132 -18.15 5.18 -25.36
CA LYS A 132 -19.10 5.44 -26.45
C LYS A 132 -20.52 4.97 -26.16
N ASN A 133 -20.71 3.98 -25.27
CA ASN A 133 -21.99 3.31 -25.07
C ASN A 133 -22.27 3.10 -23.57
N SER A 134 -23.02 4.02 -22.96
CA SER A 134 -23.71 3.89 -21.66
C SER A 134 -22.84 3.49 -20.45
N SER A 135 -22.37 4.48 -19.69
CA SER A 135 -21.68 4.25 -18.40
C SER A 135 -22.70 4.29 -17.26
N SER A 136 -23.18 3.13 -16.81
CA SER A 136 -23.97 3.01 -15.57
C SER A 136 -23.24 3.62 -14.36
N ALA A 137 -23.98 4.07 -13.33
CA ALA A 137 -23.41 4.59 -12.08
C ALA A 137 -22.41 3.59 -11.45
N TYR A 138 -22.70 2.29 -11.54
CA TYR A 138 -21.81 1.22 -11.09
C TYR A 138 -20.45 1.23 -11.81
N GLU A 139 -20.41 1.42 -13.13
CA GLU A 139 -19.16 1.45 -13.88
C GLU A 139 -18.31 2.67 -13.53
N LYS A 140 -18.94 3.82 -13.33
CA LYS A 140 -18.26 5.04 -12.87
C LYS A 140 -17.60 4.81 -11.50
N LEU A 141 -18.32 4.19 -10.57
CA LEU A 141 -17.79 3.84 -9.25
C LEU A 141 -16.59 2.88 -9.34
N GLN A 142 -16.68 1.81 -10.15
CA GLN A 142 -15.55 0.88 -10.35
C GLN A 142 -14.32 1.56 -10.96
N LYS A 143 -14.50 2.55 -11.84
CA LYS A 143 -13.39 3.34 -12.40
C LYS A 143 -12.70 4.19 -11.33
N GLN A 144 -13.47 4.79 -10.42
CA GLN A 144 -12.89 5.57 -9.32
C GLN A 144 -12.12 4.67 -8.35
N PHE A 145 -12.67 3.50 -8.00
CA PHE A 145 -11.94 2.51 -7.22
C PHE A 145 -10.65 2.05 -7.90
N PHE A 146 -10.66 1.87 -9.22
CA PHE A 146 -9.45 1.55 -9.97
C PHE A 146 -8.41 2.67 -9.90
N GLN A 147 -8.84 3.91 -10.09
CA GLN A 147 -7.96 5.06 -10.00
C GLN A 147 -7.35 5.18 -8.59
N ALA A 148 -8.16 4.98 -7.54
CA ALA A 148 -7.66 4.90 -6.16
C ALA A 148 -6.61 3.80 -6.02
N LEU A 149 -6.90 2.60 -6.56
CA LEU A 149 -5.99 1.45 -6.49
C LEU A 149 -4.65 1.68 -7.20
N ILE A 150 -4.64 2.43 -8.31
CA ILE A 150 -3.40 2.88 -8.97
C ILE A 150 -2.60 3.76 -8.01
N TYR A 151 -3.22 4.77 -7.40
CA TYR A 151 -2.52 5.65 -6.46
C TYR A 151 -2.01 4.90 -5.22
N GLN A 152 -2.82 4.00 -4.67
CA GLN A 152 -2.46 3.13 -3.54
C GLN A 152 -1.30 2.20 -3.88
N THR A 153 -1.07 1.87 -5.15
CA THR A 153 0.07 1.04 -5.58
C THR A 153 1.30 1.91 -5.85
N ILE A 154 1.13 3.04 -6.52
CA ILE A 154 2.23 3.96 -6.86
C ILE A 154 2.87 4.54 -5.60
N ALA A 155 2.06 5.02 -4.65
CA ALA A 155 2.55 5.66 -3.43
C ALA A 155 3.57 4.79 -2.66
N PRO A 156 3.25 3.54 -2.24
CA PRO A 156 4.20 2.70 -1.54
C PRO A 156 5.33 2.18 -2.43
N THR A 157 5.14 2.11 -3.75
CA THR A 157 6.21 1.68 -4.66
C THR A 157 7.37 2.68 -4.63
N PHE A 158 7.07 3.98 -4.76
CA PHE A 158 8.10 5.01 -4.78
C PHE A 158 8.60 5.40 -3.39
N VAL A 159 7.73 5.40 -2.38
CA VAL A 159 8.12 5.85 -1.03
C VAL A 159 8.83 4.74 -0.25
N PHE A 160 8.47 3.47 -0.45
CA PHE A 160 9.02 2.34 0.33
C PHE A 160 9.83 1.38 -0.50
N HIS A 161 9.23 0.80 -1.54
CA HIS A 161 9.84 -0.33 -2.24
C HIS A 161 11.09 0.10 -3.00
N PHE A 162 11.08 1.27 -3.64
CA PHE A 162 12.21 1.77 -4.38
C PHE A 162 13.42 2.11 -3.47
N PRO A 163 13.28 2.91 -2.39
CA PRO A 163 14.41 3.12 -1.46
C PRO A 163 14.94 1.83 -0.84
N VAL A 164 14.06 0.92 -0.42
CA VAL A 164 14.46 -0.37 0.16
C VAL A 164 15.20 -1.23 -0.88
N PHE A 165 14.72 -1.27 -2.12
CA PHE A 165 15.39 -1.97 -3.21
C PHE A 165 16.80 -1.41 -3.44
N VAL A 166 16.95 -0.09 -3.51
CA VAL A 166 18.27 0.56 -3.67
C VAL A 166 19.19 0.20 -2.50
N VAL A 167 18.72 0.30 -1.25
CA VAL A 167 19.51 -0.01 -0.05
C VAL A 167 19.95 -1.48 -0.01
N LEU A 168 19.09 -2.41 -0.44
CA LEU A 168 19.40 -3.85 -0.42
C LEU A 168 20.33 -4.27 -1.56
N PHE A 169 20.26 -3.62 -2.72
CA PHE A 169 21.10 -3.95 -3.89
C PHE A 169 22.40 -3.15 -3.95
N ALA A 170 22.45 -1.92 -3.43
CA ALA A 170 23.64 -1.07 -3.46
C ALA A 170 24.92 -1.75 -2.94
N PRO A 171 24.88 -2.54 -1.84
CA PRO A 171 26.07 -3.23 -1.35
C PRO A 171 26.68 -4.21 -2.36
N PHE A 172 25.89 -4.81 -3.27
CA PHE A 172 26.40 -5.72 -4.31
C PHE A 172 27.18 -5.03 -5.43
N PHE A 173 27.08 -3.70 -5.52
CA PHE A 173 27.82 -2.86 -6.46
C PHE A 173 28.96 -2.09 -5.79
N ASP A 174 29.31 -2.45 -4.54
CA ASP A 174 30.27 -1.71 -3.70
C ASP A 174 29.89 -0.23 -3.46
N LEU A 175 28.61 0.10 -3.63
CA LEU A 175 28.09 1.44 -3.37
C LEU A 175 27.81 1.59 -1.88
N LYS A 176 28.55 2.50 -1.24
CA LYS A 176 28.31 2.90 0.15
C LYS A 176 27.10 3.82 0.19
N PHE A 177 25.93 3.26 0.52
CA PHE A 177 24.69 4.02 0.64
C PHE A 177 24.19 3.97 2.09
N SER A 178 24.29 5.10 2.80
CA SER A 178 23.69 5.27 4.12
C SER A 178 22.30 5.89 3.96
N PHE A 179 21.25 5.13 4.23
CA PHE A 179 19.88 5.64 4.23
C PHE A 179 19.39 5.80 5.67
N ASN A 180 18.69 6.90 5.96
CA ASN A 180 18.06 7.09 7.27
C ASN A 180 16.87 6.12 7.39
N SER A 181 17.06 4.98 8.05
CA SER A 181 16.02 3.96 8.14
C SER A 181 14.82 4.41 8.97
N SER A 182 14.94 5.43 9.82
CA SER A 182 13.81 6.00 10.55
C SER A 182 12.74 6.54 9.61
N PHE A 183 13.13 7.12 8.46
CA PHE A 183 12.16 7.57 7.45
C PHE A 183 11.32 6.41 6.88
N VAL A 184 11.97 5.27 6.61
CA VAL A 184 11.28 4.05 6.15
C VAL A 184 10.28 3.58 7.22
N VAL A 185 10.72 3.52 8.48
CA VAL A 185 9.89 3.07 9.60
C VAL A 185 8.66 3.97 9.77
N TYR A 186 8.83 5.29 9.83
CA TYR A 186 7.72 6.22 9.98
C TYR A 186 6.73 6.12 8.82
N GLY A 187 7.22 6.02 7.59
CA GLY A 187 6.33 5.89 6.46
C GLY A 187 5.61 4.53 6.41
N PHE A 188 6.23 3.43 6.85
CA PHE A 188 5.53 2.15 7.04
C PHE A 188 4.38 2.27 8.04
N SER A 189 4.61 2.98 9.16
CA SER A 189 3.56 3.23 10.16
C SER A 189 2.44 4.14 9.65
N ALA A 190 2.77 5.14 8.82
CA ALA A 190 1.79 6.06 8.25
C ALA A 190 1.04 5.50 7.03
N TYR A 191 1.57 4.47 6.37
CA TYR A 191 1.01 3.95 5.11
C TYR A 191 -0.47 3.56 5.20
N PRO A 192 -0.97 2.85 6.23
CA PRO A 192 -2.40 2.51 6.32
C PRO A 192 -3.31 3.74 6.33
N LEU A 193 -2.85 4.84 6.94
CA LEU A 193 -3.56 6.11 6.94
C LEU A 193 -3.55 6.72 5.54
N VAL A 194 -2.39 6.79 4.89
CA VAL A 194 -2.26 7.31 3.52
C VAL A 194 -3.14 6.53 2.54
N ASP A 195 -3.13 5.20 2.64
CA ASP A 195 -3.94 4.29 1.83
C ASP A 195 -5.45 4.62 1.95
N SER A 196 -5.91 4.81 3.19
CA SER A 196 -7.30 5.18 3.48
C SER A 196 -7.65 6.57 2.95
N LEU A 197 -6.75 7.55 3.11
CA LEU A 197 -6.94 8.92 2.63
C LEU A 197 -7.02 8.97 1.10
N ILE A 198 -6.24 8.15 0.39
CA ILE A 198 -6.31 8.06 -1.08
C ILE A 198 -7.72 7.65 -1.50
N VAL A 199 -8.29 6.60 -0.90
CA VAL A 199 -9.65 6.13 -1.24
C VAL A 199 -10.70 7.18 -0.93
N LEU A 200 -10.62 7.82 0.24
CA LEU A 200 -11.56 8.86 0.66
C LEU A 200 -11.54 10.08 -0.28
N ASN A 201 -10.38 10.44 -0.81
CA ASN A 201 -10.23 11.60 -1.70
C ASN A 201 -10.59 11.31 -3.15
N VAL A 202 -10.28 10.10 -3.65
CA VAL A 202 -10.46 9.73 -5.07
C VAL A 202 -11.88 9.27 -5.37
N VAL A 203 -12.52 8.54 -4.44
CA VAL A 203 -13.88 8.04 -4.63
C VAL A 203 -14.88 9.12 -4.23
N THR A 204 -15.63 9.61 -5.21
CA THR A 204 -16.46 10.81 -5.06
C THR A 204 -17.58 10.59 -4.05
N GLU A 205 -18.20 9.41 -4.05
CA GLU A 205 -19.25 9.02 -3.13
C GLU A 205 -18.74 9.03 -1.68
N TYR A 206 -17.52 8.53 -1.44
CA TYR A 206 -16.91 8.56 -0.10
C TYR A 206 -16.52 9.98 0.31
N LYS A 207 -16.00 10.78 -0.61
CA LYS A 207 -15.68 12.18 -0.35
C LYS A 207 -16.90 12.96 0.13
N TYR A 208 -18.05 12.78 -0.53
CA TYR A 208 -19.30 13.43 -0.12
C TYR A 208 -19.85 12.89 1.20
N ALA A 209 -19.82 11.57 1.40
CA ALA A 209 -20.23 10.95 2.65
C ALA A 209 -19.38 11.45 3.83
N TYR A 210 -18.07 11.49 3.66
CA TYR A 210 -17.12 12.02 4.66
C TYR A 210 -17.37 13.50 4.95
N ALA A 211 -17.52 14.34 3.93
CA ALA A 211 -17.81 15.76 4.12
C ALA A 211 -19.16 16.00 4.82
N ARG A 212 -20.14 15.11 4.62
CA ARG A 212 -21.42 15.15 5.35
C ARG A 212 -21.23 14.75 6.81
N PHE A 213 -20.52 13.65 7.06
CA PHE A 213 -20.21 13.15 8.40
C PHE A 213 -19.43 14.19 9.23
N MET A 214 -18.38 14.79 8.66
CA MET A 214 -17.61 15.84 9.32
C MET A 214 -18.45 17.07 9.64
N ARG A 215 -19.35 17.49 8.73
CA ARG A 215 -20.29 18.58 9.01
C ARG A 215 -21.24 18.26 10.16
N GLN A 216 -21.70 17.02 10.27
CA GLN A 216 -22.55 16.59 11.38
C GLN A 216 -21.78 16.53 12.71
N LEU A 217 -20.55 16.02 12.71
CA LEU A 217 -19.70 16.02 13.90
C LEU A 217 -19.38 17.44 14.37
N ILE A 218 -19.03 18.35 13.46
CA ILE A 218 -18.76 19.75 13.81
C ILE A 218 -20.00 20.39 14.43
N LYS A 219 -21.19 20.16 13.87
CA LYS A 219 -22.45 20.64 14.46
C LYS A 219 -22.66 20.11 15.87
N GLN A 220 -22.47 18.81 16.09
CA GLN A 220 -22.59 18.20 17.41
C GLN A 220 -21.56 18.73 18.41
N VAL A 221 -20.31 18.96 17.97
CA VAL A 221 -19.27 19.53 18.83
C VAL A 221 -19.59 20.98 19.20
N ILE A 222 -20.08 21.79 18.25
CA ILE A 222 -20.51 23.17 18.52
C ILE A 222 -21.70 23.20 19.49
N GLU A 223 -22.70 22.33 19.29
CA GLU A 223 -23.85 22.18 20.19
C GLU A 223 -23.41 21.76 21.61
N VAL A 224 -22.41 20.87 21.74
CA VAL A 224 -21.85 20.44 23.03
C VAL A 224 -20.98 21.52 23.68
N MET A 225 -20.28 22.34 22.90
CA MET A 225 -19.47 23.45 23.42
C MET A 225 -20.29 24.69 23.79
N GLY A 226 -21.61 24.67 23.59
CA GLY A 226 -22.51 25.72 24.06
C GLY A 226 -22.42 27.05 23.30
N GLU A 227 -21.86 27.05 22.09
CA GLU A 227 -22.00 28.21 21.20
C GLU A 227 -23.33 28.10 20.45
N ASP A 228 -24.26 29.00 20.77
CA ASP A 228 -25.52 29.15 20.07
C ASP A 228 -25.26 29.29 18.55
N THR A 229 -25.91 28.41 17.78
CA THR A 229 -25.82 28.38 16.32
C THR A 229 -26.19 29.77 15.76
N PRO A 230 -25.41 30.38 14.83
CA PRO A 230 -25.80 31.66 14.25
C PRO A 230 -27.13 31.49 13.52
N ALA A 231 -28.14 32.20 13.99
CA ALA A 231 -29.50 32.14 13.48
C ALA A 231 -29.55 32.38 11.96
N GLU A 232 -30.29 31.51 11.29
CA GLU A 232 -30.67 31.62 9.89
C GLU A 232 -31.35 32.97 9.64
N VAL A 233 -30.73 33.84 8.84
CA VAL A 233 -31.28 35.15 8.45
C VAL A 233 -32.49 34.92 7.55
N THR A 234 -33.65 34.73 8.18
CA THR A 234 -34.95 34.80 7.51
C THR A 234 -35.28 36.28 7.30
N ARG A 235 -34.98 36.81 6.12
CA ARG A 235 -35.51 38.11 5.69
C ARG A 235 -37.00 37.94 5.34
N THR A 236 -37.83 38.18 6.33
CA THR A 236 -39.25 38.48 6.18
C THR A 236 -39.38 39.84 5.49
N ASN A 237 -39.61 39.84 4.18
CA ASN A 237 -40.12 41.02 3.47
C ASN A 237 -41.54 40.73 3.01
N ALA A 238 -42.50 40.94 3.91
CA ALA A 238 -43.86 41.22 3.51
C ALA A 238 -44.51 42.15 4.55
N VAL A 239 -45.10 43.23 4.04
CA VAL A 239 -46.12 44.07 4.69
C VAL A 239 -45.62 45.04 5.76
N ILE A 240 -45.23 46.26 5.38
CA ILE A 240 -45.78 47.55 5.89
C ILE A 240 -45.49 48.65 4.86
N SER A 241 -46.50 49.08 4.09
CA SER A 241 -46.80 50.51 3.84
C SER A 241 -48.06 50.62 2.97
N GLN A 242 -49.23 50.50 3.59
CA GLN A 242 -50.32 51.42 3.26
C GLN A 242 -50.13 52.64 4.16
N GLY A 243 -49.96 53.80 3.53
CA GLY A 243 -49.83 55.13 4.11
C GLY A 243 -49.84 56.12 2.98
#